data_AF-A0A445A3R2-F1
#
_entry.id   AF-A0A445A3R2-F1
#
_cell.length_a   1.000
_cell.length_b   1.000
_cell.length_c   1.000
_cell.angle_alpha   90.00
_cell.angle_beta   90.00
_cell.angle_gamma   90.00
#
_symmetry.space_group_name_H-M   'P 1'
#
loop_
_entity.id
_entity.type
_entity.pdbx_description
1 polymer ?
#
loop_
_entity_poly.entity_id
_entity_poly.type
_entity_poly.pdbx_seq_one_letter_code
_entity_poly.pdbx_strand_id
1 'polypeptide(L)' 'MANSNLPRRIIKETQRLLSEPAPGISASPSEDNMRYFNVMILGPTQSPYEGSNELTHFPLFGIFGSTWRVAVSNYALL' A
#
# COMPACT_ATOMS: atom_id res chain seq x y z
N MET A 1 8.42 -24.23 4.85
CA MET A 1 7.36 -23.40 5.45
C MET A 1 8.04 -22.17 6.03
N ALA A 2 8.05 -21.05 5.30
CA ALA A 2 8.76 -19.84 5.71
C ALA A 2 8.01 -19.16 6.87
N ASN A 3 8.22 -19.67 8.08
CA ASN A 3 7.66 -19.10 9.30
C ASN A 3 8.73 -19.10 10.39
N SER A 4 9.71 -18.22 10.23
CA SER A 4 10.72 -17.97 11.24
C SER A 4 10.91 -16.47 11.37
N ASN A 5 10.09 -15.89 12.23
CA ASN A 5 10.27 -14.57 12.86
C ASN A 5 9.78 -13.32 12.09
N LEU A 6 8.76 -13.44 11.24
CA LEU A 6 7.98 -12.26 10.88
C LEU A 6 7.17 -11.81 12.09
N PRO A 7 7.28 -10.54 12.52
CA PRO A 7 6.46 -10.01 13.59
C PRO A 7 4.99 -10.25 13.26
N ARG A 8 4.22 -10.82 14.20
CA ARG A 8 2.76 -11.04 14.06
C ARG A 8 2.01 -9.81 13.56
N ARG A 9 2.56 -8.63 13.84
CA ARG A 9 2.11 -7.35 13.34
C ARG A 9 2.08 -7.26 11.81
N ILE A 10 3.14 -7.70 11.12
CA ILE A 10 3.24 -7.63 9.65
C ILE A 10 2.11 -8.43 8.99
N ILE A 11 1.84 -9.62 9.53
CA ILE A 11 0.80 -10.51 9.02
C ILE A 11 -0.59 -9.88 9.22
N LYS A 12 -0.86 -9.34 10.42
CA LYS A 12 -2.13 -8.65 10.71
C LYS A 12 -2.34 -7.39 9.88
N GLU A 13 -1.28 -6.61 9.70
CA GLU A 13 -1.28 -5.44 8.84
C GLU A 13 -1.58 -5.88 7.41
N THR A 14 -0.78 -6.75 6.79
CA THR A 14 -1.06 -7.30 5.44
C THR A 14 -2.51 -7.78 5.27
N GLN A 15 -3.04 -8.54 6.23
CA GLN A 15 -4.44 -9.00 6.20
C GLN A 15 -5.45 -7.84 6.22
N ARG A 16 -5.20 -6.78 6.98
CA ARG A 16 -6.04 -5.58 7.00
C ARG A 16 -6.04 -4.82 5.68
N LEU A 17 -4.89 -4.70 5.02
CA LEU A 17 -4.80 -4.10 3.68
C LEU A 17 -5.61 -4.90 2.66
N LEU A 18 -5.52 -6.22 2.75
CA LEU A 18 -6.28 -7.12 1.87
C LEU A 18 -7.79 -7.10 2.17
N SER A 19 -8.19 -6.89 3.43
CA SER A 19 -9.61 -6.80 3.81
C SER A 19 -10.22 -5.42 3.54
N GLU A 20 -9.41 -4.35 3.63
CA GLU A 20 -9.82 -2.96 3.42
C GLU A 20 -8.92 -2.28 2.37
N PRO A 21 -8.95 -2.73 1.10
CA PRO A 21 -8.17 -2.08 0.06
C PRO A 21 -8.74 -0.68 -0.19
N ALA A 22 -7.87 0.33 -0.17
CA ALA A 22 -8.29 1.68 -0.49
C ALA A 22 -8.66 1.78 -1.98
N PRO A 23 -9.72 2.52 -2.33
CA PRO A 23 -10.13 2.68 -3.72
C PRO A 23 -8.99 3.33 -4.53
N GLY A 24 -8.59 2.68 -5.62
CA GLY A 24 -7.48 3.12 -6.46
C GLY A 24 -6.08 2.78 -5.91
N ILE A 25 -5.94 2.02 -4.82
CA ILE A 25 -4.62 1.62 -4.31
C ILE A 25 -4.53 0.11 -4.08
N SER A 26 -3.47 -0.49 -4.60
CA SER A 26 -3.16 -1.91 -4.42
C SER A 26 -1.78 -2.06 -3.77
N ALA A 27 -1.70 -2.67 -2.59
CA ALA A 27 -0.43 -2.97 -1.94
C ALA A 27 -0.17 -4.48 -1.94
N SER A 28 1.02 -4.89 -2.37
CA SER A 28 1.46 -6.29 -2.33
C SER A 28 2.80 -6.41 -1.59
N PRO A 29 2.96 -7.40 -0.70
CA PRO A 29 4.24 -7.60 -0.01
C PRO A 29 5.33 -7.99 -1.02
N SER A 30 6.53 -7.43 -0.85
CA SER A 30 7.68 -7.83 -1.66
C SER A 30 8.19 -9.21 -1.25
N GLU A 31 8.57 -10.05 -2.22
CA GLU A 31 9.06 -11.42 -1.97
C GLU A 31 10.43 -11.43 -1.28
N ASP A 32 11.27 -10.43 -1.54
CA ASP A 32 12.60 -10.28 -0.93
C ASP A 32 12.53 -9.85 0.54
N ASN A 33 11.62 -8.93 0.86
CA ASN A 33 11.48 -8.38 2.20
C ASN A 33 10.04 -7.97 2.50
N MET A 34 9.34 -8.78 3.29
CA MET A 34 7.96 -8.56 3.73
C MET A 34 7.75 -7.35 4.66
N ARG A 35 8.81 -6.57 4.95
CA ARG A 35 8.68 -5.24 5.58
C ARG A 35 8.39 -4.14 4.56
N TYR A 36 8.68 -4.41 3.30
CA TYR A 36 8.41 -3.53 2.17
C TYR A 36 7.26 -4.07 1.35
N PHE A 37 6.50 -3.13 0.82
CA PHE A 37 5.31 -3.39 0.04
C PHE A 37 5.40 -2.57 -1.23
N ASN A 38 5.09 -3.23 -2.33
CA ASN A 38 4.88 -2.61 -3.62
C ASN A 38 3.47 -2.05 -3.62
N VAL A 39 3.37 -0.73 -3.59
CA VAL A 39 2.11 -0.02 -3.62
C VAL A 39 1.92 0.53 -5.02
N MET A 40 0.84 0.12 -5.65
CA MET A 40 0.36 0.69 -6.89
C MET A 40 -0.76 1.68 -6.55
N ILE A 41 -0.57 2.95 -6.89
CA ILE A 41 -1.58 4.00 -6.73
C ILE A 41 -2.07 4.36 -8.13
N LEU A 42 -3.37 4.18 -8.37
CA LEU A 42 -4.05 4.76 -9.53
C LEU A 42 -4.25 6.25 -9.26
N GLY A 43 -3.75 7.06 -10.18
CA GLY A 43 -4.12 8.47 -10.24
C GLY A 43 -5.63 8.62 -10.41
N PRO A 44 -6.21 9.68 -9.84
CA PRO A 44 -7.64 9.92 -9.84
C PRO A 44 -8.10 10.34 -11.23
N THR A 45 -9.35 10.01 -11.57
CA THR A 45 -10.02 10.54 -12.76
C THR A 45 -10.21 12.03 -12.58
N GLN A 46 -9.83 12.84 -13.58
CA GLN A 46 -9.74 14.31 -13.61
C GLN A 46 -8.37 14.95 -13.29
N SER A 47 -7.34 14.15 -13.02
CA SER A 47 -5.95 14.65 -12.92
C SER A 47 -5.16 14.40 -14.20
N PRO A 48 -4.11 15.17 -14.53
CA PRO A 48 -3.17 14.79 -15.60
C PRO A 48 -2.51 13.41 -15.40
N TYR A 49 -2.63 12.83 -14.20
CA TYR A 49 -2.19 11.48 -13.86
C TYR A 49 -3.31 10.42 -13.95
N GLU A 50 -4.48 10.76 -14.50
CA GLU A 50 -5.59 9.82 -14.73
C GLU A 50 -5.08 8.59 -15.52
N GLY A 51 -5.21 7.41 -14.92
CA GLY A 51 -4.72 6.15 -15.51
C GLY A 51 -3.22 5.88 -15.35
N SER A 52 -2.47 6.78 -14.69
CA SER A 52 -1.09 6.53 -14.30
C SER A 52 -1.07 5.67 -13.04
N ASN A 53 -0.37 4.54 -13.11
CA ASN A 53 -0.16 3.61 -12.01
C ASN A 53 1.28 3.74 -11.53
N GLU A 54 1.50 4.53 -10.48
CA GLU A 54 2.82 4.67 -9.89
C GLU A 54 3.08 3.50 -8.94
N LEU A 55 4.13 2.74 -9.24
CA LEU A 55 4.62 1.66 -8.39
C LEU A 55 5.68 2.23 -7.44
N THR A 56 5.30 2.43 -6.20
CA THR A 56 6.15 2.99 -5.16
C THR A 56 6.38 1.96 -4.05
N HIS A 57 7.62 1.91 -3.57
CA HIS A 57 8.03 0.99 -2.50
C HIS A 57 7.86 1.67 -1.16
N PHE A 58 6.87 1.25 -0.38
CA PHE A 58 6.65 1.76 0.97
C PHE A 58 7.01 0.74 2.04
N PRO A 59 7.59 1.17 3.18
CA PRO A 59 7.63 0.34 4.36
C PRO A 59 6.22 0.13 4.90
N LEU A 60 5.92 -1.07 5.39
CA LEU A 60 4.61 -1.45 5.93
C LEU A 60 4.06 -0.46 6.97
N PHE A 61 4.94 0.10 7.79
CA PHE A 61 4.59 1.10 8.80
C PHE A 61 3.99 2.38 8.21
N GLY A 62 4.37 2.74 6.98
CA GLY A 62 3.82 3.89 6.26
C GLY A 62 2.43 3.64 5.68
N ILE A 63 2.10 2.38 5.40
CA ILE A 63 0.86 1.97 4.73
C ILE A 63 -0.34 1.92 5.70
N PHE A 64 -0.11 1.72 6.99
CA PHE A 64 -1.17 1.77 8.00
C PHE A 64 -1.23 3.08 8.78
N GLY A 65 -0.32 4.01 8.49
CA GLY A 65 -0.22 5.29 9.18
C GLY A 65 -1.13 6.36 8.60
N SER A 66 -1.06 7.55 9.20
CA SER A 66 -1.65 8.78 8.66
C SER A 66 -1.15 9.07 7.24
N THR A 67 0.11 8.75 6.94
CA THR A 67 0.71 8.91 5.61
C THR A 67 -0.08 8.20 4.53
N TRP A 68 -0.58 6.99 4.77
CA TRP A 68 -1.41 6.27 3.82
C TRP A 68 -2.74 6.97 3.56
N ARG A 69 -3.43 7.40 4.62
CA ARG A 69 -4.70 8.14 4.47
C ARG A 69 -4.48 9.47 3.75
N VAL A 70 -3.36 10.14 4.01
CA VAL A 70 -3.00 11.40 3.35
C VAL A 70 -2.59 11.17 1.90
N ALA A 71 -1.90 10.07 1.59
CA ALA A 71 -1.58 9.67 0.22
C ALA A 71 -2.87 9.33 -0.54
N VAL A 72 -3.71 8.43 -0.01
CA VAL A 72 -5.04 8.15 -0.56
C VAL A 72 -5.82 9.44 -0.77
N SER A 73 -5.83 10.35 0.20
CA SER A 73 -6.57 11.61 0.07
C SER A 73 -5.96 12.58 -0.93
N ASN A 74 -4.64 12.72 -1.03
CA ASN A 74 -4.00 13.64 -1.99
C ASN A 74 -4.05 13.09 -3.41
N TYR A 75 -3.78 11.79 -3.58
CA TYR A 75 -3.87 11.12 -4.87
C TYR A 75 -5.31 10.80 -5.27
N ALA A 76 -6.32 10.87 -4.39
CA ALA A 76 -7.72 10.77 -4.79
C ALA A 76 -8.41 12.14 -5.03
N LEU A 77 -7.79 13.26 -4.63
CA LEU A 77 -8.36 14.61 -4.74
C LEU A 77 -7.60 15.56 -5.68
N LEU A 78 -6.47 15.13 -6.27
CA LEU A 78 -5.79 15.85 -7.36
C LEU A 78 -6.35 15.50 -8.73
#